data_AF-A0A2T7AVL3-F1
#
_entry.id   AF-A0A2T7AVL3-F1
#
_cell.length_a   1.000
_cell.length_b   1.000
_cell.length_c   1.000
_cell.angle_alpha   90.00
_cell.angle_beta   90.00
_cell.angle_gamma   90.00
#
_symmetry.space_group_name_H-M   'P 1'
#
loop_
_entity.id
_entity.type
_entity.pdbx_description
1 polymer ?
#
loop_
_entity_poly.entity_id
_entity_poly.type
_entity_poly.pdbx_seq_one_letter_code
_entity_poly.pdbx_strand_id
1 'polypeptide(L)'
;MGTLNDRSQRALKNAFEAKLSEINAFDFTRWWRGTQAQKDQMISTLKKNQAAWLSYRDDYCGLVTTADQGTHAFSENMLSCILNMNSEREKALLAIQPAPAE
;
A
#
# COMPACT_ATOMS: atom_id res chain seq x y z
N MET A 1 18.14 2.64 12.92
CA MET A 1 16.67 2.55 12.69
C MET A 1 16.23 3.24 11.40
N GLY A 2 16.70 4.47 11.08
CA GLY A 2 16.29 5.20 9.86
C GLY A 2 16.48 4.42 8.55
N THR A 3 17.61 3.74 8.36
CA THR A 3 17.91 2.99 7.14
C THR A 3 16.94 1.83 6.83
N LEU A 4 16.40 1.18 7.87
CA LEU A 4 15.46 0.06 7.71
C LEU A 4 14.05 0.57 7.40
N ASN A 5 13.58 1.59 8.11
CA ASN A 5 12.30 2.24 7.78
C ASN A 5 12.34 2.77 6.34
N ASP A 6 13.38 3.51 5.97
CA ASP A 6 13.50 4.09 4.63
C ASP A 6 13.48 3.02 3.54
N ARG A 7 14.13 1.87 3.79
CA ARG A 7 14.10 0.73 2.86
C ARG A 7 12.68 0.19 2.70
N SER A 8 11.95 0.00 3.79
CA SER A 8 10.56 -0.48 3.74
C SER A 8 9.61 0.52 3.10
N GLN A 9 9.74 1.82 3.39
CA GLN A 9 8.94 2.86 2.72
C GLN A 9 9.21 2.90 1.21
N ARG A 10 10.47 2.74 0.80
CA ARG A 10 10.82 2.63 -0.63
C ARG A 10 10.24 1.38 -1.28
N ALA A 11 10.28 0.22 -0.61
CA ALA A 11 9.69 -1.01 -1.12
C ALA A 11 8.18 -0.85 -1.36
N LEU A 12 7.46 -0.33 -0.37
CA LEU A 12 6.04 -0.02 -0.48
C LEU A 12 5.74 0.96 -1.63
N LYS A 13 6.51 2.05 -1.73
CA LYS A 13 6.37 3.04 -2.81
C LYS A 13 6.57 2.39 -4.18
N ASN A 14 7.61 1.58 -4.34
CA ASN A 14 7.91 0.90 -5.60
C ASN A 14 6.80 -0.10 -5.97
N ALA A 15 6.27 -0.86 -5.00
CA ALA A 15 5.16 -1.77 -5.24
C ALA A 15 3.89 -1.03 -5.72
N PHE A 16 3.58 0.12 -5.10
CA PHE A 16 2.48 0.97 -5.52
C PHE A 16 2.68 1.54 -6.92
N GLU A 17 3.87 2.07 -7.23
CA GLU A 17 4.20 2.64 -8.54
C GLU A 17 4.18 1.57 -9.64
N ALA A 18 4.68 0.36 -9.34
CA ALA A 18 4.61 -0.77 -10.25
C ALA A 18 3.16 -1.16 -10.56
N LYS A 19 2.31 -1.31 -9.53
CA LYS A 19 0.89 -1.65 -9.74
C LYS A 19 0.13 -0.56 -10.49
N LEU A 20 0.41 0.71 -10.20
CA LEU A 20 -0.17 1.83 -10.94
C LEU A 20 0.24 1.81 -12.42
N SER A 21 1.51 1.54 -12.70
CA SER A 21 2.04 1.39 -14.06
C SER A 21 1.36 0.23 -14.80
N GLU A 22 1.19 -0.91 -14.13
CA GLU A 22 0.50 -2.08 -14.69
C GLU A 22 -0.95 -1.76 -15.09
N ILE A 23 -1.71 -1.10 -14.22
CA ILE A 23 -3.08 -0.68 -14.53
C ILE A 23 -3.08 0.34 -15.68
N ASN A 24 -2.16 1.30 -15.68
CA ASN A 24 -2.04 2.29 -16.76
C ASN A 24 -1.73 1.65 -18.11
N ALA A 25 -0.88 0.62 -18.15
CA ALA A 25 -0.52 -0.09 -19.36
C ALA A 25 -1.59 -1.10 -19.82
N PHE A 26 -2.53 -1.48 -18.95
CA PHE A 26 -3.55 -2.47 -19.26
C PHE A 26 -4.53 -2.01 -20.34
N ASP A 27 -4.81 -2.90 -21.29
CA ASP A 27 -5.86 -2.71 -22.31
C ASP A 27 -7.24 -3.03 -21.71
N PHE A 28 -7.97 -1.98 -21.34
CA PHE A 28 -9.30 -2.09 -20.73
C PHE A 28 -10.34 -2.74 -21.63
N THR A 29 -10.11 -2.83 -22.95
CA THR A 29 -11.05 -3.48 -23.87
C THR A 29 -11.13 -4.99 -23.65
N ARG A 30 -10.19 -5.58 -22.91
CA ARG A 30 -10.21 -6.97 -22.45
C ARG A 30 -11.26 -7.23 -21.35
N TRP A 31 -11.79 -6.20 -20.69
CA TRP A 31 -12.92 -6.36 -19.78
C TRP A 31 -14.22 -6.53 -20.56
N TRP A 32 -15.14 -7.36 -20.05
CA TRP A 32 -16.49 -7.44 -20.60
C TRP A 32 -17.17 -6.07 -20.51
N ARG A 33 -17.47 -5.48 -21.67
CA ARG A 33 -17.98 -4.10 -21.79
C ARG A 33 -17.08 -3.06 -21.10
N GLY A 34 -15.76 -3.26 -21.17
CA GLY A 34 -14.76 -2.37 -20.60
C GLY A 34 -14.79 -0.96 -21.21
N THR A 35 -14.62 0.05 -20.36
CA THR A 35 -14.59 1.47 -20.74
C THR A 35 -13.38 2.17 -20.12
N GLN A 36 -12.92 3.24 -20.77
CA GLN A 36 -11.87 4.10 -20.22
C GLN A 36 -12.26 4.65 -18.84
N ALA A 37 -13.53 5.00 -18.64
CA ALA A 37 -14.04 5.48 -17.35
C ALA A 37 -13.86 4.47 -16.21
N GLN A 38 -14.04 3.17 -16.47
CA GLN A 38 -13.78 2.13 -15.48
C GLN A 38 -12.29 2.04 -15.11
N LYS A 39 -11.40 2.19 -16.10
CA LYS A 39 -9.95 2.20 -15.88
C LYS A 39 -9.52 3.41 -15.07
N ASP A 40 -10.02 4.58 -15.42
CA ASP A 40 -9.75 5.82 -14.69
C ASP A 40 -10.25 5.73 -13.24
N GLN A 41 -11.41 5.13 -13.04
CA GLN A 41 -11.95 4.87 -11.70
C GLN A 41 -11.07 3.91 -10.90
N MET A 42 -10.55 2.83 -11.52
CA MET A 42 -9.62 1.90 -10.86
C MET A 42 -8.35 2.62 -10.41
N ILE A 43 -7.75 3.46 -11.28
CA ILE A 43 -6.56 4.26 -10.97
C ILE A 43 -6.84 5.25 -9.84
N SER A 44 -7.93 6.00 -9.92
CA SER A 44 -8.33 6.98 -8.90
C SER A 44 -8.57 6.32 -7.55
N THR A 45 -9.25 5.17 -7.55
CA THR A 45 -9.52 4.37 -6.36
C THR A 45 -8.23 3.85 -5.74
N LEU A 46 -7.30 3.32 -6.54
CA LEU A 46 -6.00 2.84 -6.05
C LEU A 46 -5.22 3.97 -5.35
N LYS A 47 -5.13 5.15 -5.97
CA LYS A 47 -4.44 6.32 -5.40
C LYS A 47 -5.07 6.77 -4.09
N LYS A 48 -6.40 6.95 -4.07
CA LYS A 48 -7.14 7.34 -2.87
C LYS A 48 -7.00 6.32 -1.75
N ASN A 49 -7.12 5.03 -2.08
CA ASN A 49 -7.01 3.94 -1.11
C ASN A 49 -5.59 3.86 -0.54
N GLN A 50 -4.54 4.04 -1.34
CA GLN A 50 -3.16 4.07 -0.84
C GLN A 50 -2.92 5.21 0.16
N ALA A 51 -3.40 6.42 -0.15
CA ALA A 51 -3.28 7.56 0.75
C ALA A 51 -4.02 7.33 2.09
N ALA A 52 -5.27 6.83 2.01
CA ALA A 52 -6.04 6.49 3.20
C ALA A 52 -5.39 5.36 4.02
N TRP A 53 -4.81 4.36 3.35
CA TRP A 53 -4.13 3.25 4.00
C TRP A 53 -2.87 3.70 4.76
N LEU A 54 -2.11 4.68 4.24
CA LEU A 54 -0.96 5.24 4.95
C LEU A 54 -1.38 5.92 6.26
N SER A 55 -2.45 6.72 6.23
CA SER A 55 -3.03 7.31 7.45
C SER A 55 -3.46 6.24 8.44
N TYR A 56 -4.20 5.23 7.96
CA TYR A 56 -4.63 4.11 8.79
C TYR A 56 -3.45 3.36 9.43
N ARG A 57 -2.38 3.09 8.68
CA ARG A 57 -1.18 2.43 9.21
C ARG A 57 -0.59 3.24 10.36
N ASP A 58 -0.42 4.54 10.17
CA ASP A 58 0.23 5.40 11.15
C ASP A 58 -0.61 5.50 12.42
N ASP A 59 -1.93 5.68 12.29
CA ASP A 59 -2.87 5.67 13.41
C ASP A 59 -2.88 4.32 14.14
N TYR A 60 -2.97 3.22 13.39
CA TYR A 60 -2.97 1.87 13.94
C TYR A 60 -1.69 1.54 14.69
N CYS A 61 -0.52 1.87 14.13
CA CYS A 61 0.74 1.63 14.82
C CYS A 61 0.91 2.53 16.06
N GLY A 62 0.33 3.74 16.05
CA GLY A 62 0.18 4.56 17.26
C GLY A 62 -0.65 3.88 18.34
N LEU A 63 -1.78 3.26 17.99
CA LEU A 63 -2.61 2.50 18.92
C LEU A 63 -1.86 1.29 19.49
N VAL A 64 -1.21 0.50 18.64
CA VAL A 64 -0.43 -0.69 19.04
C VAL A 64 0.66 -0.34 20.06
N THR A 65 1.28 0.83 19.92
CA THR A 65 2.44 1.24 20.73
C THR A 65 2.08 2.19 21.87
N THR A 66 0.78 2.44 22.11
CA THR A 66 0.33 3.39 23.14
C THR A 66 0.86 3.04 24.52
N ALA A 67 0.86 1.75 24.89
CA ALA A 67 1.36 1.29 26.18
C ALA A 67 2.89 1.46 26.35
N ASP A 68 3.63 1.51 25.25
CA ASP A 68 5.10 1.64 25.27
C ASP A 68 5.56 3.10 25.29
N GLN A 69 4.65 4.06 25.14
CA GLN A 69 5.00 5.49 25.11
C GLN A 69 5.76 5.90 26.38
N GLY A 70 6.90 6.58 26.19
CA GLY A 70 7.78 6.98 27.29
C GLY A 70 8.75 5.88 27.76
N THR A 71 8.70 4.69 27.16
CA THR A 71 9.65 3.59 27.44
C THR A 71 10.68 3.45 26.33
N HIS A 72 11.76 2.71 26.61
CA HIS A 72 12.78 2.38 25.61
C HIS A 72 12.25 1.51 24.45
N ALA A 73 11.14 0.78 24.64
CA ALA A 73 10.59 -0.13 23.63
C ALA A 73 9.78 0.58 22.53
N PHE A 74 9.33 1.82 22.78
CA PHE A 74 8.40 2.54 21.89
C PHE A 74 8.87 2.59 20.43
N SER A 75 10.10 3.05 20.20
CA SER A 75 10.62 3.26 18.85
C SER A 75 10.80 1.95 18.08
N GLU A 76 11.18 0.88 18.78
CA GLU A 76 11.38 -0.45 18.20
C GLU A 76 10.04 -1.09 17.84
N ASN A 77 9.04 -1.03 18.74
CA ASN A 77 7.72 -1.58 18.49
C ASN A 77 6.96 -0.80 17.40
N MET A 78 7.12 0.53 17.35
CA MET A 78 6.56 1.36 16.30
C MET A 78 7.17 1.00 14.94
N LEU A 79 8.50 0.89 14.88
CA LEU A 79 9.18 0.48 13.66
C LEU A 79 8.71 -0.92 13.21
N SER A 80 8.67 -1.88 14.13
CA SER A 80 8.22 -3.25 13.84
C SER A 80 6.80 -3.27 13.24
N CYS A 81 5.87 -2.51 13.83
CA CYS A 81 4.51 -2.38 13.31
C CYS A 81 4.50 -1.83 11.87
N ILE A 82 5.23 -0.74 11.61
CA ILE A 82 5.29 -0.12 10.29
C ILE A 82 5.87 -1.09 9.24
N LEU A 83 6.94 -1.81 9.59
CA LEU A 83 7.58 -2.77 8.69
C LEU A 83 6.62 -3.89 8.30
N ASN A 84 5.91 -4.45 9.29
CA ASN A 84 4.94 -5.52 9.04
C ASN A 84 3.78 -5.02 8.17
N MET A 85 3.21 -3.86 8.51
CA MET A 85 2.10 -3.27 7.76
C MET A 85 2.48 -2.96 6.31
N ASN A 86 3.67 -2.40 6.09
CA ASN A 86 4.17 -2.13 4.73
C ASN A 86 4.28 -3.43 3.92
N SER A 87 4.85 -4.49 4.50
CA SER A 87 4.98 -5.81 3.86
C SER A 87 3.62 -6.40 3.46
N GLU A 88 2.62 -6.33 4.35
CA GLU A 88 1.27 -6.80 4.04
C GLU A 88 0.61 -5.97 2.94
N ARG A 89 0.86 -4.65 2.92
CA ARG A 89 0.32 -3.79 1.85
C ARG A 89 0.97 -4.07 0.50
N GLU A 90 2.26 -4.36 0.46
CA GLU A 90 2.94 -4.78 -0.78
C GLU A 90 2.26 -6.02 -1.37
N LYS A 91 1.94 -7.04 -0.55
CA LYS A 91 1.19 -8.23 -0.98
C LYS A 91 -0.22 -7.89 -1.47
N ALA A 92 -0.94 -7.04 -0.74
CA ALA A 92 -2.28 -6.61 -1.14
C ALA A 92 -2.29 -5.83 -2.46
N LEU A 93 -1.28 -5.00 -2.71
CA LEU A 93 -1.10 -4.29 -3.98
C LEU A 93 -0.85 -5.29 -5.12
N LEU A 94 0.02 -6.29 -4.92
CA LEU A 94 0.29 -7.32 -5.92
C LEU A 94 -0.96 -8.12 -6.30
N ALA A 95 -1.85 -8.38 -5.33
CA ALA A 95 -3.09 -9.12 -5.54
C ALA A 95 -4.15 -8.38 -6.39
N ILE A 96 -4.00 -7.07 -6.61
CA ILE A 96 -4.89 -6.32 -7.51
C ILE A 96 -4.62 -6.78 -8.94
N GLN A 97 -5.58 -7.46 -9.56
CA GLN A 97 -5.47 -7.90 -10.95
C GLN A 97 -6.22 -6.93 -11.88
N PRO A 98 -5.52 -6.25 -12.80
CA PRO A 98 -6.17 -5.45 -13.84
C PRO A 98 -6.84 -6.33 -14.89
N ALA A 99 -6.36 -7.56 -15.12
CA ALA A 99 -6.98 -8.52 -16.02
C ALA A 99 -7.93 -9.45 -15.25
N PRO A 100 -9.05 -9.90 -15.84
CA PRO A 100 -9.78 -11.06 -15.33
C PRO A 100 -8.87 -12.30 -15.39
N ALA A 101 -9.05 -13.23 -14.45
CA ALA A 101 -8.42 -14.54 -14.52
C ALA A 101 -8.95 -15.30 -15.75
N GLU A 102 -8.03 -15.94 -16.49
CA GLU A 102 -8.35 -16.80 -17.65
C GLU A 102 -9.05 -18.10 -17.23
#